data_AF-A0A2U2SNF4-F1
#
_entry.id   AF-A0A2U2SNF4-F1
#
_cell.length_a   1.000
_cell.length_b   1.000
_cell.length_c   1.000
_cell.angle_alpha   90.00
_cell.angle_beta   90.00
_cell.angle_gamma   90.00
#
_symmetry.space_group_name_H-M   'P 1'
#
loop_
_entity.id
_entity.type
_entity.pdbx_description
1 polymer ?
#
loop_
_entity_poly.entity_id
_entity_poly.type
_entity_poly.pdbx_seq_one_letter_code
_entity_poly.pdbx_strand_id
1 'polypeptide(L)'
;AEDGGAVRVVSWDAQSRRGSQRSERAAVPVLVVTAQQLGVVVQQRAMEDDGLEAALALLEEIPLAGKGVRVDAGWLPRRLVERVVKRGR
;
A
#
# COMPACT_ATOMS: atom_id res chain seq x y z
N ALA A 1 -10.63 -23.17 -14.28
CA ALA A 1 -9.61 -22.25 -13.75
C ALA A 1 -10.37 -21.18 -12.99
N GLU A 2 -10.25 -21.18 -11.66
CA GLU A 2 -11.01 -20.29 -10.80
C GLU A 2 -10.54 -18.85 -11.03
N ASP A 3 -11.31 -18.10 -11.81
CA ASP A 3 -11.14 -16.67 -11.97
C ASP A 3 -11.67 -16.00 -10.70
N GLY A 4 -10.88 -16.11 -9.63
CA GLY A 4 -11.14 -15.45 -8.35
C GLY A 4 -11.06 -13.94 -8.53
N GLY A 5 -12.18 -13.34 -8.97
CA GLY A 5 -12.44 -11.90 -9.04
C GLY A 5 -11.17 -11.05 -9.20
N ALA A 6 -10.56 -11.09 -10.39
CA ALA A 6 -9.26 -10.48 -10.63
C ALA A 6 -9.19 -9.03 -10.11
N VAL A 7 -8.42 -8.80 -9.04
CA VAL A 7 -8.19 -7.47 -8.46
C VAL A 7 -7.54 -6.59 -9.52
N ARG A 8 -8.30 -5.63 -10.07
CA ARG A 8 -7.83 -4.72 -11.12
C ARG A 8 -7.28 -3.41 -10.57
N VAL A 9 -7.65 -3.04 -9.35
CA VAL A 9 -7.23 -1.78 -8.73
C VAL A 9 -6.82 -2.00 -7.28
N VAL A 10 -5.62 -1.54 -6.94
CA VAL A 10 -5.13 -1.47 -5.56
C VAL A 10 -5.02 0.00 -5.12
N SER A 11 -5.41 0.29 -3.88
CA SER A 11 -5.21 1.60 -3.24
C SER A 11 -4.14 1.52 -2.19
N TRP A 12 -3.34 2.58 -2.08
CA TRP A 12 -2.24 2.71 -1.14
C TRP A 12 -2.54 3.91 -0.26
N ASP A 13 -2.62 3.67 1.05
CA ASP A 13 -3.04 4.66 2.05
C ASP A 13 -2.14 4.59 3.28
N ALA A 14 -1.69 5.76 3.75
CA ALA A 14 -0.90 5.87 4.96
C ALA A 14 -1.82 6.09 6.17
N GLN A 15 -1.71 5.21 7.16
CA GLN A 15 -2.57 5.21 8.32
C GLN A 15 -1.74 5.22 9.59
N SER A 16 -2.33 5.74 10.67
CA SER A 16 -1.74 5.62 12.01
C SER A 16 -2.54 4.59 12.82
N ARG A 17 -1.87 3.51 13.27
CA ARG A 17 -2.51 2.49 14.10
C ARG A 17 -2.12 2.69 15.56
N ARG A 18 -3.12 2.70 16.44
CA ARG A 18 -2.95 2.64 17.90
C ARG A 18 -3.47 1.31 18.40
N GLY A 19 -2.74 0.68 19.31
CA GLY A 19 -3.23 -0.51 19.98
C GLY A 19 -4.44 -0.15 20.84
N SER A 20 -5.56 -0.81 20.62
CA SER A 20 -6.84 -0.55 21.32
C SER A 20 -6.77 -0.70 22.85
N GLN A 21 -5.71 -1.31 23.38
CA GLN A 21 -5.52 -1.54 24.82
C GLN A 21 -4.28 -0.85 25.41
N ARG A 22 -3.56 -0.01 24.66
CA ARG A 22 -2.40 0.73 25.17
C ARG A 22 -2.47 2.20 24.78
N SER A 23 -3.15 2.97 25.62
CA SER A 23 -3.28 4.43 25.54
C SER A 23 -1.91 5.15 25.54
N GLU A 24 -0.88 4.50 26.09
CA GLU A 24 0.43 5.10 26.38
C GLU A 24 1.51 4.84 25.31
N ARG A 25 1.21 4.06 24.25
CA ARG A 25 2.17 3.85 23.15
C ARG A 25 1.94 4.81 22.00
N ALA A 26 3.04 5.31 21.44
CA ALA A 26 3.03 6.10 20.21
C ALA A 26 2.28 5.35 19.09
N ALA A 27 1.52 6.09 18.28
CA ALA A 27 0.89 5.51 17.10
C ALA A 27 1.97 5.00 16.14
N VAL A 28 1.74 3.83 15.57
CA VAL A 28 2.62 3.27 14.55
C VAL A 28 2.08 3.71 13.19
N PRO A 29 2.84 4.51 12.42
CA PRO A 29 2.47 4.78 11.04
C PRO A 29 2.63 3.49 10.23
N VAL A 30 1.63 3.18 9.40
CA VAL A 30 1.59 2.01 8.53
C VAL A 30 1.17 2.41 7.11
N LEU A 31 1.76 1.78 6.10
CA LEU A 31 1.25 1.83 4.73
C LEU A 31 0.35 0.62 4.51
N VAL A 32 -0.86 0.86 4.03
CA VAL A 32 -1.86 -0.17 3.77
C VAL A 32 -2.16 -0.22 2.28
N VAL A 33 -2.15 -1.43 1.73
CA VAL A 33 -2.62 -1.70 0.37
C VAL A 33 -3.95 -2.42 0.43
N THR A 34 -4.96 -1.89 -0.25
CA THR A 34 -6.30 -2.47 -0.31
C THR A 34 -6.68 -2.84 -1.73
N ALA A 35 -7.26 -4.02 -1.94
CA ALA A 35 -7.95 -4.35 -3.19
C ALA A 35 -9.28 -3.59 -3.22
N GLN A 36 -9.36 -2.49 -3.96
CA GLN A 36 -10.50 -1.55 -3.88
C GLN A 36 -11.83 -2.20 -4.21
N GLN A 37 -11.85 -3.11 -5.18
CA GLN A 37 -13.07 -3.80 -5.61
C GLN A 37 -13.61 -4.78 -4.57
N LEU A 38 -12.77 -5.20 -3.62
CA LEU A 38 -13.10 -6.19 -2.61
C LEU A 38 -13.18 -5.58 -1.19
N GLY A 39 -12.73 -4.33 -1.01
CA GLY A 39 -12.69 -3.68 0.30
C GLY A 39 -11.74 -4.34 1.30
N VAL A 40 -10.85 -5.24 0.85
CA VAL A 40 -9.94 -6.00 1.71
C VAL A 40 -8.54 -5.41 1.72
N VAL A 41 -7.91 -5.41 2.89
CA VAL A 41 -6.46 -5.16 3.02
C VAL A 41 -5.72 -6.36 2.45
N VAL A 42 -4.92 -6.12 1.42
CA VAL A 42 -4.11 -7.17 0.78
C VAL A 42 -2.70 -7.22 1.35
N GLN A 43 -2.17 -6.09 1.85
CA GLN A 43 -0.86 -6.04 2.48
C GLN A 43 -0.76 -4.79 3.37
N GLN A 44 0.05 -4.84 4.43
CA GLN A 44 0.38 -3.67 5.23
C GLN A 44 1.83 -3.73 5.71
N ARG A 45 2.47 -2.57 5.89
CA ARG A 45 3.82 -2.48 6.44
C ARG A 45 3.93 -1.31 7.43
N ALA A 46 4.64 -1.51 8.53
CA ALA A 46 5.01 -0.41 9.42
C ALA A 46 6.01 0.53 8.72
N MET A 47 5.95 1.80 9.07
CA MET A 47 6.83 2.85 8.56
C MET A 47 7.68 3.36 9.72
N GLU A 48 8.99 3.42 9.53
CA GLU A 48 9.92 3.96 10.53
C GLU A 48 10.25 5.44 10.25
N ASP A 49 10.14 5.87 8.99
CA ASP A 49 10.47 7.21 8.49
C ASP A 49 9.31 7.81 7.65
N ASP A 50 9.62 8.62 6.62
CA ASP A 50 8.66 9.11 5.60
C ASP A 50 7.96 7.99 4.79
N GLY A 51 8.36 6.75 5.05
CA GLY A 51 7.83 5.47 4.57
C GLY A 51 7.94 5.25 3.06
N LEU A 52 8.77 6.02 2.34
CA LEU A 52 9.12 5.75 0.94
C LEU A 52 9.70 4.33 0.79
N GLU A 53 10.61 3.93 1.67
CA GLU A 53 11.23 2.59 1.59
C GLU A 53 10.22 1.48 1.91
N ALA A 54 9.29 1.72 2.84
CA ALA A 54 8.19 0.79 3.10
C ALA A 54 7.28 0.63 1.88
N ALA A 55 7.00 1.74 1.17
CA ALA A 55 6.24 1.77 -0.06
C ALA A 55 6.96 1.02 -1.20
N LEU A 56 8.25 1.28 -1.41
CA LEU A 56 9.05 0.59 -2.41
C LEU A 56 9.10 -0.92 -2.15
N ALA A 57 9.30 -1.33 -0.90
CA ALA A 57 9.33 -2.74 -0.55
C ALA A 57 7.96 -3.42 -0.73
N LEU A 58 6.85 -2.71 -0.49
CA LEU A 58 5.50 -3.20 -0.82
C LEU A 58 5.29 -3.37 -2.33
N LEU A 59 5.89 -2.50 -3.17
CA LEU A 59 5.82 -2.65 -4.62
C LEU A 59 6.53 -3.92 -5.08
N GLU A 60 7.55 -4.36 -4.33
CA GLU A 60 8.28 -5.57 -4.65
C GLU A 60 7.42 -6.84 -4.45
N GLU A 61 6.54 -6.81 -3.45
CA GLU A 61 5.74 -7.95 -2.99
C GLU A 61 4.41 -8.09 -3.74
N ILE A 62 3.89 -7.01 -4.34
CA ILE A 62 2.58 -7.02 -4.99
C ILE A 62 2.73 -7.21 -6.51
N PRO A 63 2.03 -8.17 -7.14
CA PRO A 63 1.99 -8.27 -8.59
C PRO A 63 1.17 -7.12 -9.16
N LEU A 64 1.83 -6.17 -9.85
CA LEU A 64 1.22 -4.93 -10.37
C LEU A 64 0.87 -4.98 -11.86
N ALA A 65 1.40 -5.94 -12.61
CA ALA A 65 1.14 -6.05 -14.04
C ALA A 65 -0.37 -6.06 -14.34
N GLY A 66 -0.82 -5.15 -15.21
CA GLY A 66 -2.23 -5.02 -15.58
C GLY A 66 -3.15 -4.43 -14.50
N LYS A 67 -2.61 -3.89 -13.39
CA LYS A 67 -3.40 -3.30 -12.30
C LYS A 67 -3.23 -1.78 -12.22
N GLY A 68 -4.33 -1.09 -11.94
CA GLY A 68 -4.32 0.32 -11.57
C GLY A 68 -3.87 0.50 -10.12
N VAL A 69 -3.00 1.48 -9.88
CA VAL A 69 -2.55 1.86 -8.53
C VAL A 69 -3.10 3.26 -8.21
N ARG A 70 -3.84 3.38 -7.12
CA ARG A 70 -4.16 4.68 -6.51
C ARG A 70 -3.30 4.88 -5.29
N VAL A 71 -2.74 6.07 -5.15
CA VAL A 71 -1.92 6.47 -4.00
C VAL A 71 -2.54 7.74 -3.43
N ASP A 72 -2.58 7.84 -2.10
CA ASP A 72 -2.96 9.08 -1.43
C ASP A 72 -2.11 10.27 -1.94
N ALA A 73 -2.74 11.44 -2.08
CA ALA A 73 -2.09 12.61 -2.68
C ALA A 73 -0.91 13.14 -1.84
N GLY A 74 -0.88 12.87 -0.54
CA GLY A 74 0.26 13.17 0.33
C GLY A 74 1.47 12.26 0.13
N TRP A 75 1.34 11.23 -0.71
CA TRP A 75 2.29 10.11 -0.85
C TRP A 75 2.86 9.95 -2.26
N LEU A 76 3.06 11.05 -2.98
CA LEU A 76 3.54 11.03 -4.38
C LEU A 76 4.99 11.51 -4.58
N PRO A 77 6.01 10.92 -3.92
CA PRO A 77 7.38 11.18 -4.30
C PRO A 77 7.66 10.59 -5.68
N ARG A 78 8.38 11.33 -6.52
CA ARG A 78 8.70 10.96 -7.92
C ARG A 78 9.23 9.53 -8.05
N ARG A 79 10.10 9.11 -7.12
CA ARG A 79 10.71 7.76 -7.10
C ARG A 79 9.67 6.65 -6.97
N LEU A 80 8.59 6.86 -6.23
CA LEU A 80 7.50 5.89 -6.10
C LEU A 80 6.74 5.75 -7.42
N VAL A 81 6.41 6.87 -8.06
CA VAL A 81 5.72 6.90 -9.36
C VAL A 81 6.53 6.17 -10.43
N GLU A 82 7.83 6.46 -10.54
CA GLU A 82 8.73 5.79 -11.49
C GLU A 82 8.77 4.27 -11.25
N ARG A 83 8.77 3.83 -10.00
CA ARG A 83 8.78 2.40 -9.66
C ARG A 83 7.46 1.71 -10.01
N VAL A 84 6.32 2.35 -9.74
CA VAL A 84 4.98 1.86 -10.14
C VAL A 84 4.90 1.70 -11.65
N VAL A 85 5.30 2.73 -12.41
CA VAL A 85 5.26 2.68 -13.88
C VAL A 85 6.14 1.58 -14.44
N LYS A 86 7.36 1.39 -13.90
CA LYS A 86 8.28 0.32 -14.31
C LYS A 86 7.71 -1.08 -14.07
N ARG A 87 6.92 -1.27 -13.00
CA ARG A 87 6.33 -2.56 -12.61
C ARG A 87 4.94 -2.84 -13.19
N GLY A 88 4.22 -1.79 -13.60
CA GLY A 88 2.89 -1.91 -14.19
C GLY A 88 2.92 -2.20 -15.70
N ARG A 89 4.07 -2.02 -16.37
CA ARG A 89 4.33 -2.49 -17.72
C ARG A 89 4.75 -3.96 -17.71
#